data_AF-A0A915ZQ90-F1
#
_entry.id   AF-A0A915ZQ90-F1
#
_cell.length_a   1.000
_cell.length_b   1.000
_cell.length_c   1.000
_cell.angle_alpha   90.00
_cell.angle_beta   90.00
_cell.angle_gamma   90.00
#
_symmetry.space_group_name_H-M   'P 1'
#
loop_
_entity.id
_entity.type
_entity.pdbx_description
1 polymer ?
#
loop_
_entity_poly.entity_id
_entity_poly.type
_entity_poly.pdbx_seq_one_letter_code
_entity_poly.pdbx_strand_id
1 'polypeptide(L)'
;MRPIYQQLGKSNGFGVIKDKVIKKGVEIRKRTYICEYGRKYTCKSAKETSTKKMLCSWHVNVSYPKVNNPDFAIFINKIVDEHNHDLSVEAVKFGEDKKFNDEMVRDIQFMTDHCKMGATAQRRYLEGKYPAHPIYSQDLYAMIKKFQPTAKSLSNDTTQMSDWLDKQKERDSRWIIARGWDDDNILTHLLWMTPEQVESWIQFSDCVINDITHKTNQYGMALSLFVGFDRNMQNIIFAQSLTIDESKQSHAWLFRQIVEAIGIHPTVIMTDSDLAIDAAVKEVFTKTYPVHCAFHITQNLHKNLRKPLGDHYEKFLQDFYRCRNSLV
;
A
#
# COMPACT_ATOMS: atom_id res chain seq x y z
N MET A 1 15.55 -32.61 -0.81
CA MET A 1 14.88 -33.92 -1.04
C MET A 1 13.40 -33.76 -0.66
N ARG A 2 12.45 -33.93 -1.61
CA ARG A 2 11.01 -33.79 -1.30
C ARG A 2 10.55 -34.98 -0.44
N PRO A 3 9.70 -34.79 0.58
CA PRO A 3 9.24 -35.89 1.43
C PRO A 3 8.41 -36.93 0.64
N ILE A 4 8.64 -38.21 0.91
CA ILE A 4 8.01 -39.37 0.24
C ILE A 4 6.48 -39.24 0.14
N TYR A 5 5.82 -38.79 1.21
CA TYR A 5 4.35 -38.64 1.24
C TYR A 5 3.83 -37.57 0.26
N GLN A 6 4.63 -36.55 -0.08
CA GLN A 6 4.24 -35.55 -1.08
C GLN A 6 4.38 -36.09 -2.50
N GLN A 7 5.33 -37.00 -2.74
CA GLN A 7 5.49 -37.66 -4.04
C GLN A 7 4.32 -38.62 -4.29
N LEU A 8 3.92 -39.39 -3.28
CA LEU A 8 2.77 -40.29 -3.34
C LEU A 8 1.47 -39.58 -3.72
N GLY A 9 1.14 -38.48 -3.05
CA GLY A 9 -0.06 -37.72 -3.39
C GLY A 9 -0.02 -37.18 -4.82
N LYS A 10 1.14 -36.72 -5.28
CA LYS A 10 1.32 -36.17 -6.63
C LYS A 10 1.15 -37.20 -7.73
N SER A 11 1.75 -38.38 -7.57
CA SER A 11 1.58 -39.46 -8.56
C SER A 11 0.13 -39.91 -8.65
N ASN A 12 -0.62 -39.78 -7.56
CA ASN A 12 -2.00 -40.25 -7.44
C ASN A 12 -3.04 -39.12 -7.57
N GLY A 13 -2.64 -37.89 -7.90
CA GLY A 13 -3.57 -36.80 -8.23
C GLY A 13 -4.22 -36.07 -7.05
N PHE A 14 -3.59 -36.03 -5.87
CA PHE A 14 -4.05 -35.21 -4.72
C PHE A 14 -2.92 -34.56 -3.92
N GLY A 15 -3.21 -33.42 -3.28
CA GLY A 15 -2.28 -32.78 -2.35
C GLY A 15 -2.30 -33.40 -0.95
N VAL A 16 -1.12 -33.69 -0.39
CA VAL A 16 -0.97 -34.16 1.00
C VAL A 16 -0.46 -33.04 1.91
N ILE A 17 -1.19 -32.77 2.99
CA ILE A 17 -0.83 -31.76 3.99
C ILE A 17 -0.60 -32.38 5.37
N LYS A 18 0.24 -31.71 6.16
CA LYS A 18 0.47 -32.06 7.57
C LYS A 18 -0.71 -31.58 8.42
N ASP A 19 -1.21 -32.46 9.28
CA ASP A 19 -2.29 -32.14 10.22
C ASP A 19 -1.83 -32.26 11.67
N LYS A 20 -2.45 -33.13 12.47
CA LYS A 20 -2.11 -33.32 13.88
C LYS A 20 -0.66 -33.75 14.08
N VAL A 21 -0.03 -33.22 15.11
CA VAL A 21 1.31 -33.59 15.55
C VAL A 21 1.32 -33.77 17.06
N ILE A 22 1.93 -34.85 17.54
CA ILE A 22 2.20 -35.07 18.96
C ILE A 22 3.72 -35.07 19.12
N LYS A 23 4.21 -34.17 19.97
CA LYS A 23 5.64 -34.03 20.28
C LYS A 23 5.91 -34.43 21.72
N LYS A 24 7.14 -34.89 22.00
CA LYS A 24 7.67 -35.05 23.35
C LYS A 24 9.04 -34.36 23.39
N GLY A 25 9.09 -33.17 23.99
CA GLY A 25 10.21 -32.25 23.82
C GLY A 25 10.31 -31.76 22.37
N VAL A 26 11.51 -31.85 21.78
CA VAL A 26 11.79 -31.43 20.40
C VAL A 26 11.36 -32.48 19.36
N GLU A 27 11.23 -33.75 19.78
CA GLU A 27 10.99 -34.87 18.89
C GLU A 27 9.50 -35.08 18.56
N ILE A 28 9.21 -35.38 17.30
CA ILE A 28 7.87 -35.72 16.82
C ILE A 28 7.63 -37.20 17.07
N ARG A 29 6.59 -37.53 17.85
CA ARG A 29 6.23 -38.91 18.22
C ARG A 29 5.07 -39.46 17.42
N LYS A 30 4.11 -38.63 17.04
CA LYS A 30 3.04 -39.01 16.10
C LYS A 30 2.77 -37.86 15.14
N ARG A 31 2.41 -38.19 13.90
CA ARG A 31 2.02 -37.22 12.90
C ARG A 31 0.91 -37.79 12.02
N THR A 32 -0.09 -36.97 11.74
CA THR A 32 -1.16 -37.29 10.80
C THR A 32 -0.95 -36.49 9.52
N TYR A 33 -1.04 -37.17 8.39
CA TYR A 33 -1.11 -36.59 7.06
C TYR A 33 -2.52 -36.75 6.53
N ILE A 34 -3.07 -35.72 5.91
CA ILE A 34 -4.43 -35.74 5.35
C ILE A 34 -4.41 -35.18 3.93
N CYS A 35 -5.48 -35.42 3.18
CA CYS A 35 -5.69 -34.79 1.89
C CYS A 35 -5.89 -33.27 2.10
N GLU A 36 -5.45 -32.45 1.16
CA GLU A 36 -5.61 -30.99 1.21
C GLU A 36 -7.08 -30.54 1.32
N TYR A 37 -8.00 -31.40 0.86
CA TYR A 37 -9.45 -31.24 0.95
C TYR A 37 -10.05 -31.81 2.26
N GLY A 38 -9.26 -32.46 3.12
CA GLY A 38 -9.70 -33.21 4.29
C GLY A 38 -10.13 -32.40 5.52
N ARG A 39 -9.88 -31.08 5.53
CA ARG A 39 -10.28 -30.22 6.66
C ARG A 39 -11.72 -29.77 6.56
N LYS A 40 -12.34 -29.43 7.69
CA LYS A 40 -13.56 -28.63 7.73
C LYS A 40 -13.23 -27.16 7.49
N TYR A 41 -14.03 -26.46 6.70
CA TYR A 41 -14.00 -25.00 6.69
C TYR A 41 -14.79 -24.49 7.89
N THR A 42 -14.19 -23.58 8.65
CA THR A 42 -14.86 -22.83 9.72
C THR A 42 -14.78 -21.36 9.34
N CYS A 43 -15.95 -20.76 9.07
CA CYS A 43 -16.03 -19.36 8.67
C CYS A 43 -15.71 -18.47 9.88
N LYS A 44 -14.84 -17.48 9.69
CA LYS A 44 -14.52 -16.46 10.70
C LYS A 44 -14.89 -15.04 10.25
N SER A 45 -15.56 -14.90 9.09
CA SER A 45 -15.92 -13.63 8.49
C SER A 45 -17.32 -13.67 7.91
N ALA A 46 -18.00 -12.53 7.81
CA ALA A 46 -19.30 -12.41 7.14
C ALA A 46 -19.24 -12.53 5.60
N LYS A 47 -18.04 -12.65 5.01
CA LYS A 47 -17.86 -12.75 3.55
C LYS A 47 -18.13 -14.16 3.05
N GLU A 48 -18.96 -14.27 2.02
CA GLU A 48 -19.12 -15.51 1.26
C GLU A 48 -17.76 -15.92 0.66
N THR A 49 -17.28 -17.11 1.02
CA THR A 49 -15.98 -17.61 0.57
C THR A 49 -16.13 -19.03 0.05
N SER A 50 -15.75 -19.27 -1.20
CA SER A 50 -15.64 -20.63 -1.75
C SER A 50 -14.45 -21.35 -1.10
N THR A 51 -14.67 -22.56 -0.59
CA THR A 51 -13.60 -23.37 0.01
C THR A 51 -13.43 -24.67 -0.75
N LYS A 52 -12.16 -25.06 -0.94
CA LYS A 52 -11.84 -26.39 -1.47
C LYS A 52 -12.02 -27.51 -0.43
N LYS A 53 -12.26 -27.16 0.83
CA LYS A 53 -12.35 -28.11 1.94
C LYS A 53 -13.65 -28.90 1.90
N MET A 54 -13.56 -30.21 1.69
CA MET A 54 -14.72 -31.09 1.50
C MET A 54 -14.76 -32.28 2.47
N LEU A 55 -14.00 -32.21 3.58
CA LEU A 55 -13.94 -33.29 4.58
C LEU A 55 -13.55 -34.66 3.99
N CYS A 56 -12.64 -34.65 3.00
CA CYS A 56 -12.04 -35.87 2.47
C CYS A 56 -11.51 -36.76 3.61
N SER A 57 -11.88 -38.05 3.56
CA SER A 57 -11.57 -39.05 4.59
C SER A 57 -10.12 -39.55 4.52
N TRP A 58 -9.42 -39.33 3.41
CA TRP A 58 -8.04 -39.78 3.23
C TRP A 58 -7.12 -39.25 4.32
N HIS A 59 -6.44 -40.17 5.01
CA HIS A 59 -5.41 -39.84 5.98
C HIS A 59 -4.46 -40.99 6.29
N VAL A 60 -3.24 -40.63 6.69
CA VAL A 60 -2.20 -41.55 7.14
C VAL A 60 -1.72 -41.12 8.53
N ASN A 61 -1.79 -42.05 9.48
CA ASN A 61 -1.29 -41.85 10.84
C ASN A 61 0.04 -42.54 11.03
N VAL A 62 1.11 -41.78 11.25
CA VAL A 62 2.45 -42.32 11.53
C VAL A 62 2.87 -42.08 12.97
N SER A 63 3.66 -42.99 13.52
CA SER A 63 4.23 -42.91 14.86
C SER A 63 5.72 -43.24 14.84
N TYR A 64 6.44 -42.69 15.82
CA TYR A 64 7.83 -42.98 16.10
C TYR A 64 7.94 -43.49 17.54
N PRO A 65 7.78 -44.81 17.74
CA PRO A 65 7.76 -45.44 19.07
C PRO A 65 9.08 -45.23 19.82
N LYS A 66 9.00 -45.05 21.14
CA LYS A 66 10.17 -44.93 22.03
C LYS A 66 10.68 -46.30 22.49
N VAL A 67 9.80 -47.29 22.55
CA VAL A 67 10.07 -48.64 23.07
C VAL A 67 9.93 -49.61 21.90
N ASN A 68 10.81 -50.63 21.84
CA ASN A 68 10.85 -51.65 20.79
C ASN A 68 10.99 -51.07 19.37
N ASN A 69 11.84 -50.06 19.20
CA ASN A 69 12.18 -49.49 17.90
C ASN A 69 13.70 -49.44 17.69
N PRO A 70 14.38 -50.61 17.57
CA PRO A 70 15.82 -50.69 17.45
C PRO A 70 16.35 -50.05 16.16
N ASP A 71 15.56 -50.06 15.09
CA ASP A 71 15.95 -49.57 13.76
C ASP A 71 15.60 -48.09 13.53
N PHE A 72 15.13 -47.39 14.58
CA PHE A 72 14.66 -46.00 14.50
C PHE A 72 13.64 -45.79 13.37
N ALA A 73 12.79 -46.78 13.13
CA ALA A 73 11.83 -46.79 12.04
C ALA A 73 10.58 -45.95 12.37
N ILE A 74 9.94 -45.45 11.32
CA ILE A 74 8.62 -44.80 11.40
C ILE A 74 7.55 -45.84 11.10
N PHE A 75 6.58 -45.99 12.00
CA PHE A 75 5.49 -46.95 11.86
C PHE A 75 4.24 -46.27 11.31
N ILE A 76 3.65 -46.87 10.28
CA ILE A 76 2.34 -46.47 9.78
C ILE A 76 1.28 -47.23 10.58
N ASN A 77 0.51 -46.51 11.39
CA ASN A 77 -0.49 -47.12 12.28
C ASN A 77 -1.84 -47.31 11.58
N LYS A 78 -2.18 -46.41 10.66
CA LYS A 78 -3.45 -46.42 9.92
C LYS A 78 -3.30 -45.72 8.59
N ILE A 79 -3.82 -46.33 7.54
CA ILE A 79 -4.02 -45.74 6.22
C ILE A 79 -5.52 -45.82 5.94
N VAL A 80 -6.12 -44.67 5.62
CA VAL A 80 -7.47 -44.61 5.03
C VAL A 80 -7.28 -44.05 3.63
N ASP A 81 -7.57 -44.88 2.64
CA ASP A 81 -7.32 -44.60 1.22
C ASP A 81 -8.64 -44.40 0.46
N GLU A 82 -9.49 -43.53 1.01
CA GLU A 82 -10.79 -43.18 0.44
C GLU A 82 -10.85 -41.69 0.15
N HIS A 83 -11.30 -41.34 -1.05
CA HIS A 83 -11.51 -39.96 -1.49
C HIS A 83 -12.98 -39.75 -1.84
N ASN A 84 -13.49 -38.56 -1.53
CA ASN A 84 -14.84 -38.12 -1.86
C ASN A 84 -14.83 -37.05 -2.97
N HIS A 85 -13.78 -37.06 -3.79
CA HIS A 85 -13.53 -36.10 -4.85
C HIS A 85 -12.67 -36.75 -5.93
N ASP A 86 -12.72 -36.20 -7.13
CA ASP A 86 -11.90 -36.68 -8.23
C ASP A 86 -10.42 -36.39 -7.98
N LEU A 87 -9.58 -37.33 -8.43
CA LEU A 87 -8.13 -37.24 -8.38
C LEU A 87 -7.62 -36.81 -9.76
N SER A 88 -6.86 -35.73 -9.82
CA SER A 88 -6.28 -35.23 -11.08
C SER A 88 -4.82 -34.84 -10.88
N VAL A 89 -3.96 -35.54 -11.61
CA VAL A 89 -2.52 -35.25 -11.64
C VAL A 89 -2.27 -33.90 -12.32
N GLU A 90 -3.05 -33.55 -13.34
CA GLU A 90 -2.96 -32.27 -14.03
C GLU A 90 -3.30 -31.10 -13.09
N ALA A 91 -4.36 -31.22 -12.29
CA ALA A 91 -4.75 -30.19 -11.33
C ALA A 91 -3.67 -29.97 -10.26
N VAL A 92 -3.04 -31.06 -9.79
CA VAL A 92 -1.92 -30.97 -8.84
C VAL A 92 -0.69 -30.32 -9.48
N LYS A 93 -0.34 -30.68 -10.71
CA LYS A 93 0.76 -30.05 -11.46
C LYS A 93 0.52 -28.56 -11.67
N PHE A 94 -0.67 -28.18 -12.14
CA PHE A 94 -1.05 -26.78 -12.32
C PHE A 94 -0.93 -25.97 -11.02
N GLY A 95 -1.37 -26.54 -9.89
CA GLY A 95 -1.24 -25.89 -8.58
C GLY A 95 0.20 -25.76 -8.08
N GLU A 96 1.13 -26.60 -8.54
CA GLU A 96 2.57 -26.46 -8.28
C GLU A 96 3.20 -25.41 -9.18
N ASP A 97 2.91 -25.47 -10.48
CA ASP A 97 3.46 -24.59 -11.50
C ASP A 97 3.00 -23.13 -11.32
N LYS A 98 1.89 -22.93 -10.59
CA LYS A 98 1.39 -21.61 -10.18
C LYS A 98 2.15 -20.98 -9.01
N LYS A 99 2.90 -21.76 -8.22
CA LYS A 99 3.58 -21.24 -7.02
C LYS A 99 4.88 -20.54 -7.38
N PHE A 100 5.02 -19.32 -6.87
CA PHE A 100 6.30 -18.60 -6.92
C PHE A 100 7.40 -19.39 -6.21
N ASN A 101 8.55 -19.49 -6.87
CA ASN A 101 9.75 -20.06 -6.27
C ASN A 101 10.40 -19.06 -5.29
N ASP A 102 11.37 -19.52 -4.50
CA ASP A 102 11.98 -18.70 -3.45
C ASP A 102 12.69 -17.44 -3.99
N GLU A 103 13.21 -17.49 -5.22
CA GLU A 103 13.86 -16.34 -5.86
C GLU A 103 12.84 -15.28 -6.25
N MET A 104 11.75 -15.68 -6.90
CA MET A 104 10.63 -14.81 -7.23
C MET A 104 10.02 -14.18 -5.98
N VAL A 105 9.92 -14.94 -4.88
CA VAL A 105 9.44 -14.41 -3.60
C VAL A 105 10.39 -13.35 -3.04
N ARG A 106 11.71 -13.56 -3.12
CA ARG A 106 12.71 -12.54 -2.72
C ARG A 106 12.63 -11.29 -3.58
N ASP A 107 12.47 -11.44 -4.89
CA ASP A 107 12.28 -10.30 -5.79
C ASP A 107 11.00 -9.54 -5.46
N ILE A 108 9.86 -10.23 -5.29
CA ILE A 108 8.58 -9.61 -4.90
C ILE A 108 8.74 -8.86 -3.58
N GLN A 109 9.40 -9.47 -2.60
CA GLN A 109 9.70 -8.82 -1.33
C GLN A 109 10.55 -7.56 -1.53
N PHE A 110 11.66 -7.65 -2.25
CA PHE A 110 12.54 -6.51 -2.49
C PHE A 110 11.82 -5.37 -3.23
N MET A 111 11.06 -5.70 -4.26
CA MET A 111 10.27 -4.74 -5.03
C MET A 111 9.17 -4.08 -4.19
N THR A 112 8.58 -4.82 -3.25
CA THR A 112 7.52 -4.33 -2.35
C THR A 112 8.08 -3.50 -1.20
N ASP A 113 9.16 -3.97 -0.57
CA ASP A 113 9.73 -3.39 0.65
C ASP A 113 10.64 -2.20 0.34
N HIS A 114 11.50 -2.32 -0.68
CA HIS A 114 12.56 -1.34 -0.97
C HIS A 114 12.25 -0.46 -2.17
N CYS A 115 11.74 -1.03 -3.27
CA CYS A 115 11.46 -0.24 -4.48
C CYS A 115 10.08 0.43 -4.48
N LYS A 116 9.20 0.03 -3.56
CA LYS A 116 7.80 0.50 -3.47
C LYS A 116 7.06 0.43 -4.82
N MET A 117 7.34 -0.60 -5.61
CA MET A 117 6.75 -0.75 -6.95
C MET A 117 5.30 -1.23 -6.88
N GLY A 118 4.43 -0.65 -7.71
CA GLY A 118 3.05 -1.10 -7.89
C GLY A 118 2.96 -2.48 -8.55
N ALA A 119 1.85 -3.20 -8.31
CA ALA A 119 1.66 -4.58 -8.77
C ALA A 119 1.85 -4.77 -10.29
N THR A 120 1.46 -3.78 -11.11
CA THR A 120 1.66 -3.81 -12.57
C THR A 120 3.14 -3.75 -12.95
N ALA A 121 3.93 -2.93 -12.26
CA ALA A 121 5.37 -2.83 -12.49
C ALA A 121 6.10 -4.11 -12.04
N GLN A 122 5.73 -4.63 -10.86
CA GLN A 122 6.25 -5.91 -10.37
C GLN A 122 5.91 -7.06 -11.32
N ARG A 123 4.69 -7.10 -11.85
CA ARG A 123 4.28 -8.11 -12.84
C ARG A 123 5.14 -8.06 -14.09
N ARG A 124 5.34 -6.87 -14.68
CA ARG A 124 6.18 -6.70 -15.86
C ARG A 124 7.62 -7.14 -15.61
N TYR A 125 8.17 -6.82 -14.44
CA TYR A 125 9.50 -7.28 -14.03
C TYR A 125 9.56 -8.80 -13.97
N LEU A 126 8.59 -9.44 -13.30
CA LEU A 126 8.56 -10.90 -13.16
C LEU A 126 8.36 -11.62 -14.49
N GLU A 127 7.49 -11.11 -15.38
CA GLU A 127 7.28 -11.66 -16.72
C GLU A 127 8.54 -11.53 -17.59
N GLY A 128 9.31 -10.46 -17.42
CA GLY A 128 10.58 -10.27 -18.11
C GLY A 128 11.71 -11.16 -17.57
N LYS A 129 11.83 -11.29 -16.24
CA LYS A 129 12.89 -12.08 -15.60
C LYS A 129 12.59 -13.59 -15.59
N TYR A 130 11.32 -13.98 -15.54
CA TYR A 130 10.86 -15.37 -15.44
C TYR A 130 9.87 -15.73 -16.56
N PRO A 131 10.27 -15.68 -17.84
CA PRO A 131 9.35 -15.84 -18.98
C PRO A 131 8.69 -17.23 -19.06
N ALA A 132 9.30 -18.26 -18.46
CA ALA A 132 8.77 -19.62 -18.43
C ALA A 132 7.72 -19.84 -17.32
N HIS A 133 7.50 -18.86 -16.44
CA HIS A 133 6.59 -18.99 -15.30
C HIS A 133 5.37 -18.06 -15.44
N PRO A 134 4.14 -18.61 -15.55
CA PRO A 134 2.95 -17.79 -15.71
C PRO A 134 2.64 -17.00 -14.42
N ILE A 135 2.58 -15.67 -14.53
CA ILE A 135 2.30 -14.78 -13.40
C ILE A 135 0.79 -14.47 -13.34
N TYR A 136 0.10 -15.17 -12.44
CA TYR A 136 -1.33 -14.93 -12.19
C TYR A 136 -1.51 -13.75 -11.25
N SER A 137 -2.37 -12.80 -11.64
CA SER A 137 -2.57 -11.56 -10.88
C SER A 137 -3.03 -11.81 -9.45
N GLN A 138 -4.01 -12.70 -9.23
CA GLN A 138 -4.52 -12.99 -7.88
C GLN A 138 -3.43 -13.47 -6.92
N ASP A 139 -2.54 -14.34 -7.38
CA ASP A 139 -1.45 -14.87 -6.55
C ASP A 139 -0.38 -13.82 -6.30
N LEU A 140 -0.05 -13.01 -7.31
CA LEU A 140 0.85 -11.88 -7.15
C LEU A 140 0.32 -10.87 -6.13
N TYR A 141 -0.96 -10.48 -6.23
CA TYR A 141 -1.60 -9.60 -5.25
C TYR A 141 -1.60 -10.22 -3.84
N ALA A 142 -1.90 -11.51 -3.72
CA ALA A 142 -1.85 -12.22 -2.44
C ALA A 142 -0.43 -12.27 -1.86
N MET A 143 0.59 -12.37 -2.71
CA MET A 143 2.00 -12.39 -2.30
C MET A 143 2.47 -11.00 -1.87
N ILE A 144 2.22 -9.96 -2.67
CA ILE A 144 2.52 -8.56 -2.32
C ILE A 144 1.87 -8.19 -0.99
N LYS A 145 0.60 -8.55 -0.79
CA LYS A 145 -0.13 -8.28 0.45
C LYS A 145 0.50 -8.91 1.69
N LYS A 146 1.25 -10.01 1.56
CA LYS A 146 1.98 -10.61 2.70
C LYS A 146 3.17 -9.77 3.15
N PHE A 147 3.78 -9.02 2.24
CA PHE A 147 4.92 -8.15 2.50
C PHE A 147 4.49 -6.72 2.81
N GLN A 148 3.30 -6.31 2.36
CA GLN A 148 2.71 -5.04 2.78
C GLN A 148 2.46 -5.00 4.30
N PRO A 149 2.64 -3.83 4.94
CA PRO A 149 2.41 -3.68 6.38
C PRO A 149 0.99 -4.08 6.77
N THR A 150 0.85 -4.77 7.90
CA THR A 150 -0.46 -5.10 8.48
C THR A 150 -0.99 -3.95 9.35
N ALA A 151 -2.31 -3.83 9.51
CA ALA A 151 -2.97 -2.79 10.33
C ALA A 151 -2.37 -2.62 11.74
N LYS A 152 -1.87 -3.73 12.33
CA LYS A 152 -1.20 -3.72 13.65
C LYS A 152 0.18 -3.06 13.63
N SER A 153 0.93 -3.18 12.53
CA SER A 153 2.19 -2.44 12.32
C SER A 153 1.92 -0.97 12.03
N LEU A 154 0.87 -0.67 11.25
CA LEU A 154 0.49 0.68 10.85
C LEU A 154 0.08 1.55 12.04
N SER A 155 -0.64 0.99 13.02
CA SER A 155 -0.98 1.68 14.28
C SER A 155 0.24 2.13 15.09
N ASN A 156 1.34 1.38 15.08
CA ASN A 156 2.54 1.72 15.86
C ASN A 156 3.27 2.95 15.27
N ASP A 157 3.27 3.11 13.94
CA ASP A 157 3.96 4.24 13.30
C ASP A 157 3.21 5.55 13.50
N THR A 158 1.88 5.52 13.39
CA THR A 158 1.02 6.68 13.66
C THR A 158 1.16 7.15 15.11
N THR A 159 1.22 6.21 16.06
CA THR A 159 1.48 6.52 17.48
C THR A 159 2.88 7.11 17.66
N GLN A 160 3.93 6.51 17.09
CA GLN A 160 5.29 7.04 17.20
C GLN A 160 5.44 8.45 16.61
N MET A 161 4.85 8.72 15.44
CA MET A 161 4.85 10.05 14.83
C MET A 161 4.08 11.05 15.69
N SER A 162 2.93 10.65 16.24
CA SER A 162 2.14 11.50 17.13
C SER A 162 2.90 11.85 18.40
N ASP A 163 3.49 10.85 19.07
CA ASP A 163 4.31 11.03 20.27
C ASP A 163 5.53 11.93 19.99
N TRP A 164 6.15 11.78 18.82
CA TRP A 164 7.29 12.62 18.44
C TRP A 164 6.89 14.09 18.26
N LEU A 165 5.75 14.33 17.60
CA LEU A 165 5.19 15.67 17.41
C LEU A 165 4.79 16.30 18.74
N ASP A 166 4.13 15.55 19.63
CA ASP A 166 3.76 16.05 20.96
C ASP A 166 5.00 16.42 21.77
N LYS A 167 6.07 15.62 21.72
CA LYS A 167 7.38 15.97 22.32
C LYS A 167 7.98 17.24 21.73
N GLN A 168 7.83 17.50 20.42
CA GLN A 168 8.31 18.76 19.85
C GLN A 168 7.52 19.95 20.39
N LYS A 169 6.20 19.81 20.50
CA LYS A 169 5.32 20.85 21.05
C LYS A 169 5.50 21.10 22.54
N GLU A 170 5.84 20.07 23.31
CA GLU A 170 6.24 20.22 24.71
C GLU A 170 7.55 21.01 24.85
N ARG A 171 8.49 20.83 23.91
CA ARG A 171 9.77 21.55 23.90
C ARG A 171 9.62 23.00 23.44
N ASP A 172 8.77 23.24 22.45
CA ASP A 172 8.45 24.57 21.96
C ASP A 172 6.96 24.66 21.62
N SER A 173 6.22 25.46 22.41
CA SER A 173 4.77 25.58 22.30
C SER A 173 4.31 26.26 21.01
N ARG A 174 5.22 26.86 20.24
CA ARG A 174 4.94 27.49 18.93
C ARG A 174 4.70 26.47 17.82
N TRP A 175 4.97 25.19 18.05
CA TRP A 175 4.60 24.13 17.12
C TRP A 175 3.07 24.06 16.93
N ILE A 176 2.65 24.18 15.69
CA ILE A 176 1.26 23.94 15.30
C ILE A 176 1.15 22.47 14.92
N ILE A 177 0.22 21.76 15.55
CA ILE A 177 -0.11 20.36 15.25
C ILE A 177 -1.62 20.25 15.31
N ALA A 178 -2.23 19.79 14.22
CA ALA A 178 -3.65 19.49 14.14
C ALA A 178 -3.87 18.07 13.65
N ARG A 179 -4.86 17.39 14.23
CA ARG A 179 -5.16 15.98 13.97
C ARG A 179 -6.66 15.82 13.69
N GLY A 180 -6.98 15.12 12.61
CA GLY A 180 -8.35 14.71 12.26
C GLY A 180 -8.50 13.20 12.43
N TRP A 181 -9.60 12.78 13.02
CA TRP A 181 -9.93 11.36 13.29
C TRP A 181 -11.30 11.03 12.68
N ASP A 182 -11.49 9.79 12.25
CA ASP A 182 -12.81 9.28 11.89
C ASP A 182 -13.52 8.62 13.09
N ASP A 183 -14.73 8.10 12.84
CA ASP A 183 -15.56 7.43 13.84
C ASP A 183 -14.92 6.16 14.42
N ASP A 184 -13.98 5.56 13.69
CA ASP A 184 -13.21 4.37 14.10
C ASP A 184 -11.91 4.74 14.84
N ASN A 185 -11.69 6.02 15.17
CA ASN A 185 -10.47 6.58 15.76
C ASN A 185 -9.21 6.34 14.91
N ILE A 186 -9.36 6.31 13.58
CA ILE A 186 -8.25 6.26 12.65
C ILE A 186 -7.84 7.69 12.29
N LEU A 187 -6.54 7.96 12.29
CA LEU A 187 -6.00 9.26 11.91
C LEU A 187 -6.25 9.47 10.41
N THR A 188 -7.13 10.41 10.08
CA THR A 188 -7.47 10.76 8.70
C THR A 188 -6.68 11.96 8.19
N HIS A 189 -6.31 12.87 9.09
CA HIS A 189 -5.60 14.11 8.76
C HIS A 189 -4.55 14.42 9.82
N LEU A 190 -3.38 14.88 9.38
CA LEU A 190 -2.32 15.37 10.25
C LEU A 190 -1.67 16.58 9.61
N LEU A 191 -1.76 17.74 10.24
CA LEU A 191 -1.04 18.96 9.84
C LEU A 191 -0.02 19.27 10.92
N TRP A 192 1.19 19.65 10.51
CA TRP A 192 2.16 20.21 11.45
C TRP A 192 3.00 21.32 10.82
N MET A 193 3.44 22.25 11.66
CA MET A 193 4.34 23.34 11.32
C MET A 193 5.36 23.49 12.45
N THR A 194 6.64 23.62 12.08
CA THR A 194 7.66 24.02 13.04
C THR A 194 7.57 25.53 13.33
N PRO A 195 8.12 26.03 14.44
CA PRO A 195 8.11 27.46 14.77
C PRO A 195 8.68 28.34 13.64
N GLU A 196 9.74 27.89 12.98
CA GLU A 196 10.37 28.59 11.85
C GLU A 196 9.43 28.64 10.63
N GLN A 197 8.64 27.59 10.42
CA GLN A 197 7.64 27.55 9.35
C GLN A 197 6.46 28.49 9.65
N VAL A 198 6.05 28.61 10.92
CA VAL A 198 5.06 29.60 11.36
C VAL A 198 5.57 31.02 11.11
N GLU A 199 6.80 31.31 11.51
CA GLU A 199 7.43 32.62 11.26
C GLU A 199 7.57 32.91 9.76
N SER A 200 7.88 31.89 8.96
CA SER A 200 7.96 31.98 7.51
C SER A 200 6.60 32.26 6.88
N TRP A 201 5.53 31.60 7.34
CA TRP A 201 4.16 31.87 6.87
C TRP A 201 3.78 33.32 7.17
N ILE A 202 4.07 33.80 8.38
CA ILE A 202 3.75 35.19 8.76
C ILE A 202 4.47 36.21 7.87
N GLN A 203 5.71 35.94 7.47
CA GLN A 203 6.53 36.89 6.71
C GLN A 203 6.35 36.80 5.20
N PHE A 204 6.07 35.62 4.64
CA PHE A 204 6.26 35.36 3.20
C PHE A 204 5.06 34.66 2.53
N SER A 205 3.89 34.58 3.17
CA SER A 205 2.71 33.88 2.63
C SER A 205 1.95 34.64 1.53
N ASP A 206 2.48 35.74 0.98
CA ASP A 206 1.82 36.46 -0.11
C ASP A 206 1.55 35.55 -1.33
N CYS A 207 2.50 34.67 -1.64
CA CYS A 207 2.38 33.69 -2.71
C CYS A 207 2.69 32.30 -2.16
N VAL A 208 1.68 31.43 -2.10
CA VAL A 208 1.80 30.06 -1.62
C VAL A 208 1.54 29.09 -2.75
N ILE A 209 2.43 28.13 -2.95
CA ILE A 209 2.25 26.98 -3.82
C ILE A 209 1.79 25.81 -2.96
N ASN A 210 0.64 25.24 -3.30
CA ASN A 210 0.21 23.98 -2.72
C ASN A 210 0.45 22.85 -3.71
N ASP A 211 1.27 21.88 -3.29
CA ASP A 211 1.58 20.69 -4.08
C ASP A 211 1.16 19.45 -3.30
N ILE A 212 0.38 18.58 -3.94
CA ILE A 212 -0.16 17.37 -3.31
C ILE A 212 0.38 16.16 -4.05
N THR A 213 1.20 15.39 -3.35
CA THR A 213 1.76 14.16 -3.92
C THR A 213 0.80 13.00 -3.68
N HIS A 214 0.42 12.31 -4.75
CA HIS A 214 -0.49 11.17 -4.70
C HIS A 214 0.05 10.06 -3.81
N LYS A 215 -0.70 9.70 -2.75
CA LYS A 215 -0.74 8.43 -1.99
C LYS A 215 0.48 7.47 -2.08
N THR A 216 1.70 8.01 -2.04
CA THR A 216 2.93 7.25 -2.29
C THR A 216 3.46 6.56 -1.03
N ASN A 217 2.96 6.94 0.15
CA ASN A 217 3.34 6.29 1.40
C ASN A 217 2.60 4.96 1.61
N GLN A 218 3.16 4.12 2.48
CA GLN A 218 2.60 2.79 2.80
C GLN A 218 1.20 2.84 3.46
N TYR A 219 0.72 4.02 3.82
CA TYR A 219 -0.59 4.28 4.41
C TYR A 219 -1.63 4.72 3.37
N GLY A 220 -1.22 4.94 2.11
CA GLY A 220 -2.10 5.46 1.07
C GLY A 220 -2.62 6.87 1.36
N MET A 221 -1.89 7.66 2.17
CA MET A 221 -2.21 9.05 2.46
C MET A 221 -1.48 9.97 1.49
N ALA A 222 -2.15 11.02 1.00
CA ALA A 222 -1.55 12.07 0.20
C ALA A 222 -0.76 13.03 1.12
N LEU A 223 0.41 13.47 0.65
CA LEU A 223 1.21 14.50 1.33
C LEU A 223 0.97 15.83 0.63
N SER A 224 0.38 16.77 1.37
CA SER A 224 0.16 18.15 0.96
C SER A 224 1.26 19.04 1.52
N LEU A 225 1.99 19.72 0.64
CA LEU A 225 3.03 20.69 0.98
C LEU A 225 2.55 22.10 0.66
N PHE A 226 2.85 23.04 1.54
CA PHE A 226 2.69 24.47 1.31
C PHE A 226 4.08 25.08 1.22
N VAL A 227 4.39 25.64 0.05
CA VAL A 227 5.73 26.12 -0.29
C VAL A 227 5.64 27.57 -0.74
N GLY A 228 6.64 28.37 -0.42
CA GLY A 228 6.80 29.70 -1.00
C GLY A 228 8.27 30.04 -1.16
N PHE A 229 8.56 31.33 -1.16
CA PHE A 229 9.90 31.85 -1.38
C PHE A 229 10.26 32.87 -0.32
N ASP A 230 11.50 32.83 0.16
CA ASP A 230 12.04 33.88 1.02
C ASP A 230 12.49 35.12 0.21
N ARG A 231 13.04 36.12 0.90
CA ARG A 231 13.60 37.34 0.28
C ARG A 231 14.73 37.07 -0.72
N ASN A 232 15.36 35.90 -0.68
CA ASN A 232 16.46 35.50 -1.55
C ASN A 232 16.01 34.55 -2.67
N MET A 233 14.68 34.40 -2.89
CA MET A 233 14.10 33.48 -3.86
C MET A 233 14.40 32.01 -3.58
N GLN A 234 14.70 31.66 -2.33
CA GLN A 234 14.89 30.27 -1.92
C GLN A 234 13.55 29.64 -1.53
N ASN A 235 13.35 28.38 -1.94
CA ASN A 235 12.14 27.63 -1.59
C ASN A 235 12.08 27.40 -0.08
N ILE A 236 10.95 27.73 0.52
CA ILE A 236 10.67 27.52 1.94
C ILE A 236 9.36 26.75 2.10
N ILE A 237 9.34 25.79 3.02
CA ILE A 237 8.12 25.04 3.34
C ILE A 237 7.42 25.76 4.49
N PHE A 238 6.20 26.21 4.26
CA PHE A 238 5.39 26.86 5.28
C PHE A 238 4.58 25.88 6.12
N ALA A 239 4.13 24.77 5.53
CA ALA A 239 3.38 23.76 6.27
C ALA A 239 3.41 22.44 5.49
N GLN A 240 3.15 21.35 6.21
CA GLN A 240 2.99 20.04 5.60
C GLN A 240 1.88 19.26 6.28
N SER A 241 1.20 18.42 5.49
CA SER A 241 0.13 17.59 5.98
C SER A 241 0.01 16.24 5.28
N LEU A 242 -0.41 15.23 6.05
CA LEU A 242 -0.90 13.95 5.54
C LEU A 242 -2.43 13.92 5.57
N THR A 243 -3.06 13.51 4.47
CA THR A 243 -4.51 13.30 4.39
C THR A 243 -4.84 11.95 3.73
N ILE A 244 -5.91 11.30 4.17
CA ILE A 244 -6.35 9.99 3.64
C ILE A 244 -6.96 10.09 2.23
N ASP A 245 -7.45 11.26 1.84
CA ASP A 245 -8.06 11.48 0.53
C ASP A 245 -7.85 12.93 0.04
N GLU A 246 -8.10 13.14 -1.25
CA GLU A 246 -7.97 14.42 -1.94
C GLU A 246 -9.36 15.07 -2.09
N SER A 247 -10.25 14.90 -1.10
CA SER A 247 -11.59 15.47 -1.14
C SER A 247 -11.58 16.97 -0.79
N LYS A 248 -12.63 17.66 -1.24
CA LYS A 248 -12.84 19.09 -0.91
C LYS A 248 -12.85 19.28 0.60
N GLN A 249 -13.53 18.41 1.33
CA GLN A 249 -13.66 18.47 2.79
C GLN A 249 -12.31 18.37 3.47
N SER A 250 -11.44 17.47 2.99
CA SER A 250 -10.08 17.30 3.50
C SER A 250 -9.22 18.53 3.25
N HIS A 251 -9.23 19.08 2.04
CA HIS A 251 -8.51 20.34 1.76
C HIS A 251 -9.05 21.51 2.57
N ALA A 252 -10.38 21.64 2.68
CA ALA A 252 -10.99 22.71 3.48
C ALA A 252 -10.69 22.56 4.97
N TRP A 253 -10.58 21.33 5.49
CA TRP A 253 -10.11 21.10 6.86
C TRP A 253 -8.68 21.61 7.03
N LEU A 254 -7.78 21.25 6.12
CA LEU A 254 -6.38 21.69 6.16
C LEU A 254 -6.22 23.21 6.15
N PHE A 255 -6.88 23.87 5.20
CA PHE A 255 -6.83 25.33 5.10
C PHE A 255 -7.39 25.99 6.36
N ARG A 256 -8.48 25.46 6.93
CA ARG A 256 -9.05 25.99 8.18
C ARG A 256 -8.08 25.87 9.34
N GLN A 257 -7.38 24.74 9.47
CA GLN A 257 -6.40 24.57 10.54
C GLN A 257 -5.25 25.58 10.45
N ILE A 258 -4.79 25.92 9.24
CA ILE A 258 -3.78 26.97 9.04
C ILE A 258 -4.34 28.35 9.43
N VAL A 259 -5.54 28.70 8.96
CA VAL A 259 -6.19 29.98 9.28
C VAL A 259 -6.47 30.11 10.78
N GLU A 260 -6.99 29.08 11.42
CA GLU A 260 -7.27 29.06 12.86
C GLU A 260 -6.00 29.25 13.68
N ALA A 261 -4.87 28.70 13.22
CA ALA A 261 -3.63 28.75 13.97
C ALA A 261 -2.82 30.05 13.76
N ILE A 262 -2.87 30.65 12.56
CA ILE A 262 -2.02 31.80 12.19
C ILE A 262 -2.83 33.08 11.93
N GLY A 263 -4.07 32.96 11.46
CA GLY A 263 -4.95 34.08 11.12
C GLY A 263 -4.59 34.82 9.83
N ILE A 264 -3.60 34.35 9.07
CA ILE A 264 -3.10 35.00 7.85
C ILE A 264 -3.48 34.17 6.63
N HIS A 265 -4.14 34.84 5.68
CA HIS A 265 -4.51 34.27 4.39
C HIS A 265 -3.45 34.62 3.35
N PRO A 266 -3.12 33.71 2.42
CA PRO A 266 -2.25 34.05 1.31
C PRO A 266 -2.94 35.03 0.35
N THR A 267 -2.18 35.89 -0.32
CA THR A 267 -2.76 36.77 -1.35
C THR A 267 -3.08 35.95 -2.61
N VAL A 268 -2.15 35.08 -3.00
CA VAL A 268 -2.27 34.15 -4.13
C VAL A 268 -1.95 32.75 -3.66
N ILE A 269 -2.76 31.78 -4.08
CA ILE A 269 -2.45 30.36 -3.92
C ILE A 269 -2.36 29.69 -5.29
N MET A 270 -1.24 29.00 -5.54
CA MET A 270 -1.02 28.25 -6.77
C MET A 270 -1.26 26.76 -6.53
N THR A 271 -2.10 26.14 -7.36
CA THR A 271 -2.53 24.73 -7.23
C THR A 271 -2.40 24.00 -8.57
N ASP A 272 -2.53 22.69 -8.59
CA ASP A 272 -2.46 21.84 -9.80
C ASP A 272 -3.76 21.82 -10.64
N SER A 273 -4.73 22.69 -10.35
CA SER A 273 -6.06 22.77 -10.99
C SER A 273 -7.01 21.64 -10.60
N ASP A 274 -6.82 21.03 -9.42
CA ASP A 274 -7.80 20.13 -8.85
C ASP A 274 -9.07 20.88 -8.41
N LEU A 275 -10.23 20.40 -8.87
CA LEU A 275 -11.53 21.02 -8.60
C LEU A 275 -11.91 21.01 -7.12
N ALA A 276 -11.48 20.01 -6.37
CA ALA A 276 -11.72 19.90 -4.95
C ALA A 276 -10.88 20.92 -4.17
N ILE A 277 -9.60 21.10 -4.56
CA ILE A 277 -8.74 22.16 -4.01
C ILE A 277 -9.32 23.54 -4.32
N ASP A 278 -9.71 23.81 -5.57
CA ASP A 278 -10.30 25.10 -5.96
C ASP A 278 -11.56 25.43 -5.15
N ALA A 279 -12.42 24.43 -4.95
CA ALA A 279 -13.62 24.59 -4.15
C ALA A 279 -13.29 24.83 -2.66
N ALA A 280 -12.26 24.19 -2.13
CA ALA A 280 -11.80 24.39 -0.75
C ALA A 280 -11.13 25.76 -0.54
N VAL A 281 -10.32 26.23 -1.50
CA VAL A 281 -9.73 27.57 -1.48
C VAL A 281 -10.83 28.63 -1.46
N LYS A 282 -11.83 28.52 -2.34
CA LYS A 282 -12.96 29.46 -2.38
C LYS A 282 -13.78 29.48 -1.08
N GLU A 283 -13.88 28.34 -0.41
CA GLU A 283 -14.61 28.22 0.86
C GLU A 283 -13.84 28.87 2.03
N VAL A 284 -12.55 28.58 2.16
CA VAL A 284 -11.77 28.96 3.35
C VAL A 284 -10.99 30.26 3.15
N PHE A 285 -10.36 30.39 1.99
CA PHE A 285 -9.49 31.51 1.64
C PHE A 285 -10.25 32.54 0.79
N THR A 286 -11.31 33.13 1.38
CA THR A 286 -12.26 34.01 0.68
C THR A 286 -11.66 35.28 0.06
N LYS A 287 -10.45 35.69 0.46
CA LYS A 287 -9.71 36.84 -0.06
C LYS A 287 -8.52 36.47 -0.95
N THR A 288 -8.27 35.18 -1.15
CA THR A 288 -7.11 34.68 -1.90
C THR A 288 -7.49 34.48 -3.35
N TYR A 289 -6.58 34.85 -4.26
CA TYR A 289 -6.74 34.58 -5.68
C TYR A 289 -6.14 33.20 -6.04
N PRO A 290 -6.94 32.21 -6.47
CA PRO A 290 -6.41 30.93 -6.93
C PRO A 290 -5.79 31.06 -8.32
N VAL A 291 -4.60 30.49 -8.48
CA VAL A 291 -3.88 30.43 -9.75
C VAL A 291 -3.53 28.98 -10.06
N HIS A 292 -3.68 28.58 -11.31
CA HIS A 292 -3.26 27.25 -11.74
C HIS A 292 -1.77 27.22 -12.09
N CYS A 293 -1.10 26.17 -11.66
CA CYS A 293 0.32 25.99 -11.85
C CYS A 293 0.68 25.98 -13.34
N ALA A 294 1.63 26.84 -13.72
CA ALA A 294 2.11 26.96 -15.08
C ALA A 294 2.59 25.61 -15.65
N PHE A 295 3.26 24.79 -14.84
CA PHE A 295 3.73 23.48 -15.26
C PHE A 295 2.56 22.56 -15.66
N HIS A 296 1.55 22.44 -14.81
CA HIS A 296 0.36 21.60 -15.07
C HIS A 296 -0.46 22.12 -16.26
N ILE A 297 -0.62 23.44 -16.40
CA ILE A 297 -1.22 24.04 -17.60
C ILE A 297 -0.45 23.60 -18.84
N THR A 298 0.87 23.69 -18.81
CA THR A 298 1.74 23.34 -19.95
C THR A 298 1.61 21.87 -20.33
N GLN A 299 1.62 20.98 -19.33
CA GLN A 299 1.37 19.56 -19.56
C GLN A 299 -0.01 19.31 -20.18
N ASN A 300 -1.04 20.03 -19.72
CA ASN A 300 -2.39 19.91 -20.25
C ASN A 300 -2.49 20.41 -21.70
N LEU A 301 -1.83 21.52 -22.03
CA LEU A 301 -1.73 22.04 -23.40
C LEU A 301 -1.01 21.03 -24.31
N HIS A 302 0.12 20.47 -23.88
CA HIS A 302 0.81 19.43 -24.66
C HIS A 302 -0.06 18.19 -24.86
N LYS A 303 -0.72 17.70 -23.81
CA LYS A 303 -1.52 16.48 -23.85
C LYS A 303 -2.71 16.60 -24.81
N ASN A 304 -3.40 17.74 -24.79
CA ASN A 304 -4.67 17.90 -25.52
C ASN A 304 -4.52 18.65 -26.85
N LEU A 305 -3.55 19.55 -26.99
CA LEU A 305 -3.46 20.44 -28.16
C LEU A 305 -2.29 20.12 -29.10
N ARG A 306 -1.29 19.34 -28.69
CA ARG A 306 -0.14 19.01 -29.56
C ARG A 306 -0.55 18.27 -30.82
N LYS A 307 -1.38 17.22 -30.68
CA LYS A 307 -1.84 16.42 -31.83
C LYS A 307 -2.84 17.18 -32.71
N PRO A 308 -3.86 17.89 -32.17
CA PRO A 308 -4.78 18.68 -32.99
C PRO A 308 -4.13 19.85 -33.74
N LEU A 309 -3.14 20.52 -33.14
CA LEU A 309 -2.52 21.71 -33.75
C LEU A 309 -1.34 21.37 -34.67
N GLY A 310 -0.72 20.20 -34.54
CA GLY A 310 0.39 19.77 -35.39
C GLY A 310 1.51 20.81 -35.44
N ASP A 311 1.86 21.25 -36.64
CA ASP A 311 2.93 22.22 -36.90
C ASP A 311 2.64 23.62 -36.31
N HIS A 312 1.37 23.93 -36.04
CA HIS A 312 0.98 25.20 -35.41
C HIS A 312 1.15 25.20 -33.88
N TYR A 313 1.44 24.05 -33.26
CA TYR A 313 1.50 23.91 -31.81
C TYR A 313 2.55 24.83 -31.17
N GLU A 314 3.77 24.89 -31.73
CA GLU A 314 4.84 25.72 -31.16
C GLU A 314 4.52 27.21 -31.23
N LYS A 315 3.93 27.66 -32.35
CA LYS A 315 3.47 29.05 -32.48
C LYS A 315 2.37 29.36 -31.47
N PHE A 316 1.38 28.47 -31.33
CA PHE A 316 0.33 28.60 -30.33
C PHE A 316 0.90 28.69 -28.91
N LEU A 317 1.87 27.83 -28.56
CA LEU A 317 2.47 27.81 -27.22
C LEU A 317 3.22 29.12 -26.93
N GLN A 318 3.95 29.66 -27.91
CA GLN A 318 4.60 30.97 -27.80
C GLN A 318 3.58 32.10 -27.60
N ASP A 319 2.51 32.13 -28.40
CA ASP A 319 1.46 33.15 -28.30
C ASP A 319 0.70 33.03 -26.96
N PHE A 320 0.45 31.81 -26.49
CA PHE A 320 -0.16 31.54 -25.19
C PHE A 320 0.66 32.12 -24.04
N TYR A 321 1.97 31.85 -23.97
CA TYR A 321 2.81 32.41 -22.90
C TYR A 321 3.02 33.92 -23.02
N ARG A 322 3.09 34.45 -24.24
CA ARG A 322 3.12 35.90 -24.46
C ARG A 322 1.87 36.55 -23.87
N CYS A 323 0.69 35.98 -24.12
CA CYS A 323 -0.57 36.45 -23.55
C CYS A 323 -0.59 36.30 -22.02
N ARG A 324 -0.29 35.11 -21.49
CA ARG A 324 -0.29 34.84 -20.04
C ARG A 324 0.61 35.81 -19.27
N ASN A 325 1.83 36.05 -19.76
CA ASN A 325 2.82 36.90 -19.08
C ASN A 325 2.60 38.40 -19.32
N SER A 326 1.66 38.78 -20.19
CA SER A 326 1.33 40.20 -20.46
C SER A 326 0.31 40.78 -19.48
N LEU A 327 -0.30 39.94 -18.65
CA LEU A 327 -1.17 40.36 -17.55
C LEU A 327 -0.29 40.79 -16.37
N VAL A 328 0.19 42.04 -16.43
CA VAL A 328 0.85 42.75 -15.32
C VAL A 328 -0.08 43.83 -14.81
#